data_AF-A0A418NI44-F1
#
_entry.id   AF-A0A418NI44-F1
#
_cell.length_a   1.000
_cell.length_b   1.000
_cell.length_c   1.000
_cell.angle_alpha   90.00
_cell.angle_beta   90.00
_cell.angle_gamma   90.00
#
_symmetry.space_group_name_H-M   'P 1'
#
loop_
_entity.id
_entity.type
_entity.pdbx_description
1 polymer ?
#
loop_
_entity_poly.entity_id
_entity_poly.type
_entity_poly.pdbx_seq_one_letter_code
_entity_poly.pdbx_strand_id
1 'polypeptide(L)'
;MPRILADLPEHDIKWLDRLAEEQGKSRAAVLREAVSAYREESSADWIGCGFGLWAGRADIGDAVAWQRRERASSARPWDDDYDETRTEFPALFDAEDDRQRQVHEHLSRKGGTKP
;
A
#
# COMPACT_ATOMS: atom_id res chain seq x y z
N MET A 1 33.48 8.86 0.19
CA MET A 1 32.47 9.90 -0.15
C MET A 1 33.01 10.73 -1.31
N PRO A 2 32.24 10.96 -2.38
CA PRO A 2 32.64 11.87 -3.45
C PRO A 2 32.65 13.32 -2.92
N ARG A 3 33.53 14.16 -3.48
CA ARG A 3 33.60 15.60 -3.18
C ARG A 3 32.89 16.36 -4.29
N ILE A 4 32.11 17.36 -3.93
CA ILE A 4 31.43 18.25 -4.87
C ILE A 4 31.87 19.70 -4.62
N LEU A 5 31.84 20.52 -5.67
CA LEU A 5 31.93 21.96 -5.59
C LEU A 5 30.52 22.52 -5.87
N ALA A 6 30.08 23.44 -5.02
CA ALA A 6 28.80 24.12 -5.17
C ALA A 6 29.06 25.61 -4.99
N ASP A 7 28.56 26.41 -5.90
CA ASP A 7 28.61 27.86 -5.80
C ASP A 7 27.44 28.33 -4.94
N LEU A 8 27.76 28.90 -3.78
CA LEU A 8 26.77 29.52 -2.89
C LEU A 8 27.13 30.99 -2.69
N PRO A 9 26.13 31.89 -2.69
CA PRO A 9 26.31 33.26 -2.27
C PRO A 9 26.95 33.37 -0.88
N GLU A 10 27.79 34.38 -0.67
CA GLU A 10 28.49 34.63 0.60
C GLU A 10 27.52 34.73 1.81
N HIS A 11 26.33 35.29 1.60
CA HIS A 11 25.33 35.40 2.66
C HIS A 11 24.76 34.04 3.10
N ASP A 12 24.60 33.11 2.16
CA ASP A 12 24.12 31.76 2.43
C ASP A 12 25.16 30.94 3.18
N ILE A 13 26.45 31.13 2.85
CA ILE A 13 27.57 30.50 3.57
C ILE A 13 27.58 30.95 5.04
N LYS A 14 27.43 32.25 5.30
CA LYS A 14 27.38 32.81 6.66
C LYS A 14 26.15 32.33 7.44
N TRP A 15 25.01 32.22 6.76
CA TRP A 15 23.80 31.68 7.37
C TRP A 15 23.98 30.19 7.73
N LEU A 16 24.57 29.38 6.84
CA LEU A 16 24.89 27.98 7.07
C LEU A 16 25.84 27.77 8.25
N ASP A 17 26.88 28.61 8.38
CA ASP A 17 27.82 28.54 9.49
C ASP A 17 27.13 28.82 10.83
N ARG A 18 26.30 29.88 10.89
CA ARG A 18 25.49 30.18 12.08
C ARG A 18 24.55 29.03 12.44
N LEU A 19 23.85 28.49 11.46
CA LEU A 19 22.92 27.38 11.66
C LEU A 19 23.63 26.12 12.17
N ALA A 20 24.84 25.85 11.65
CA ALA A 20 25.67 24.74 12.10
C ALA A 20 26.14 24.91 13.55
N GLU A 21 26.55 26.13 13.93
CA GLU A 21 26.91 26.48 15.31
C GLU A 21 25.73 26.34 16.27
N GLU A 22 24.56 26.88 15.92
CA GLU A 22 23.33 26.80 16.71
C GLU A 22 22.90 25.34 16.97
N GLN A 23 23.13 24.45 16.01
CA GLN A 23 22.82 23.02 16.12
C GLN A 23 23.96 22.17 16.70
N GLY A 24 25.14 22.75 16.95
CA GLY A 24 26.33 22.01 17.38
C GLY A 24 26.82 20.99 16.35
N LYS A 25 26.56 21.21 15.05
CA LYS A 25 26.90 20.31 13.95
C LYS A 25 27.99 20.92 13.07
N SER A 26 28.65 20.07 12.28
CA SER A 26 29.47 20.57 11.18
C SER A 26 28.60 21.09 10.03
N ARG A 27 29.01 22.15 9.34
CA ARG A 27 28.36 22.65 8.12
C ARG A 27 28.09 21.54 7.09
N ALA A 28 29.02 20.60 6.92
CA ALA A 28 28.85 19.48 6.00
C ALA A 28 27.74 18.50 6.46
N ALA A 29 27.50 18.37 7.76
CA ALA A 29 26.40 17.56 8.28
C ALA A 29 25.04 18.22 7.98
N VAL A 30 24.92 19.53 8.23
CA VAL A 30 23.72 20.32 7.90
C VAL A 30 23.39 20.22 6.41
N LEU A 31 24.41 20.34 5.53
CA LEU A 31 24.21 20.18 4.08
C LEU A 31 23.73 18.76 3.70
N ARG A 32 24.25 17.71 4.34
CA ARG A 32 23.78 16.34 4.07
C ARG A 32 22.32 16.15 4.49
N GLU A 33 21.94 16.68 5.64
CA GLU A 33 20.56 16.63 6.12
C GLU A 33 19.61 17.39 5.18
N ALA A 34 19.99 18.60 4.74
CA ALA A 34 19.23 19.39 3.79
C ALA A 34 19.00 18.66 2.45
N VAL A 35 20.04 18.01 1.91
CA VAL A 35 19.94 17.21 0.68
C VAL A 35 19.02 16.00 0.86
N SER A 36 19.10 15.31 2.01
CA SER A 36 18.19 14.20 2.31
C SER A 36 16.73 14.67 2.40
N ALA A 37 16.47 15.77 3.11
CA ALA A 37 15.14 16.33 3.25
C ALA A 37 14.53 16.75 1.91
N TYR A 38 15.31 17.44 1.06
CA TYR A 38 14.87 17.83 -0.29
C TYR A 38 14.50 16.64 -1.18
N ARG A 39 15.23 15.53 -1.03
CA ARG A 39 14.95 14.30 -1.75
C ARG A 39 13.66 13.63 -1.27
N GLU A 40 13.36 13.67 0.03
CA GLU A 40 12.12 13.13 0.58
C GLU A 40 10.90 13.97 0.15
N GLU A 41 11.02 15.30 0.19
CA GLU A 41 9.97 16.23 -0.26
C GLU A 41 9.62 16.01 -1.74
N SER A 42 10.61 15.94 -2.62
CA SER A 42 10.41 15.63 -4.05
C SER A 42 9.84 14.22 -4.30
N SER A 43 10.07 13.27 -3.39
CA SER A 43 9.51 11.91 -3.48
C SER A 43 8.07 11.81 -3.00
N ALA A 44 7.57 12.76 -2.21
CA ALA A 44 6.20 12.76 -1.68
C ALA A 44 5.23 13.55 -2.55
N ASP A 45 5.74 14.51 -3.33
CA ASP A 45 4.93 15.43 -4.12
C ASP A 45 4.06 14.71 -5.16
N TRP A 46 4.56 13.65 -5.80
CA TRP A 46 3.78 12.87 -6.76
C TRP A 46 2.64 12.05 -6.12
N ILE A 47 2.78 11.64 -4.86
CA ILE A 47 1.71 10.94 -4.11
C ILE A 47 0.60 11.95 -3.77
N GLY A 48 0.98 13.15 -3.35
CA GLY A 48 0.06 14.27 -3.12
C GLY A 48 -0.70 14.66 -4.38
N CYS A 49 -0.01 14.79 -5.52
CA CYS A 49 -0.63 15.04 -6.82
C CYS A 49 -1.53 13.88 -7.28
N GLY A 50 -1.16 12.64 -6.94
CA GLY A 50 -1.88 11.41 -7.26
C GLY A 50 -3.24 11.27 -6.57
N PHE A 51 -3.36 11.82 -5.36
CA PHE A 51 -4.52 11.61 -4.50
C PHE A 51 -5.77 12.31 -5.07
N GLY A 52 -6.81 11.54 -5.39
CA GLY A 52 -8.09 12.08 -5.86
C GLY A 52 -8.20 12.31 -7.38
N LEU A 53 -7.15 12.04 -8.16
CA LEU A 53 -7.16 12.14 -9.65
C LEU A 53 -8.32 11.39 -10.32
N TRP A 54 -8.84 10.37 -9.65
CA TRP A 54 -9.89 9.48 -10.17
C TRP A 54 -11.19 9.57 -9.37
N ALA A 55 -11.27 10.41 -8.33
CA ALA A 55 -12.38 10.42 -7.36
C ALA A 55 -13.74 10.82 -7.95
N GLY A 56 -13.76 11.55 -9.07
CA GLY A 56 -14.99 12.02 -9.73
C GLY A 56 -15.30 11.33 -11.06
N ARG A 57 -14.53 10.30 -11.45
CA ARG A 57 -14.73 9.63 -12.73
C ARG A 57 -15.82 8.57 -12.62
N ALA A 58 -16.90 8.75 -13.38
CA ALA A 58 -18.02 7.81 -13.42
C ALA A 58 -17.78 6.61 -14.36
N ASP A 59 -16.78 6.68 -15.24
CA ASP A 59 -16.48 5.63 -16.21
C ASP A 59 -15.54 4.55 -15.65
N ILE A 60 -15.03 4.75 -14.44
CA ILE A 60 -14.19 3.79 -13.73
C ILE A 60 -15.00 3.34 -12.51
N GLY A 61 -15.28 2.04 -12.44
CA GLY A 61 -16.07 1.46 -11.36
C GLY A 61 -15.40 1.60 -10.00
N ASP A 62 -16.17 1.34 -8.94
CA ASP A 62 -15.66 1.32 -7.57
C ASP A 62 -14.56 0.25 -7.40
N ALA A 63 -13.36 0.71 -7.04
CA ALA A 63 -12.19 -0.14 -6.83
C ALA A 63 -12.41 -1.15 -5.69
N VAL A 64 -13.15 -0.78 -4.64
CA VAL A 64 -13.43 -1.69 -3.51
C VAL A 64 -14.39 -2.79 -3.96
N ALA A 65 -15.45 -2.43 -4.68
CA ALA A 65 -16.37 -3.40 -5.28
C ALA A 65 -15.63 -4.36 -6.22
N TRP A 66 -14.72 -3.85 -7.07
CA TRP A 66 -13.88 -4.67 -7.94
C TRP A 66 -12.97 -5.61 -7.13
N GLN A 67 -12.25 -5.11 -6.12
CA GLN A 67 -11.37 -5.94 -5.28
C GLN A 67 -12.14 -7.03 -4.53
N ARG A 68 -13.35 -6.74 -4.04
CA ARG A 68 -14.21 -7.74 -3.38
C ARG A 68 -14.60 -8.85 -4.34
N ARG A 69 -15.04 -8.50 -5.54
CA ARG A 69 -15.38 -9.47 -6.60
C ARG A 69 -14.18 -10.33 -7.00
N GLU A 70 -13.00 -9.72 -7.16
CA GLU A 70 -11.78 -10.48 -7.49
C GLU A 70 -11.39 -11.44 -6.38
N ARG A 71 -11.48 -11.03 -5.10
CA ARG A 71 -11.22 -11.94 -3.98
C ARG A 71 -12.24 -13.09 -3.96
N ALA A 72 -13.51 -12.79 -4.19
CA ALA A 72 -14.56 -13.79 -4.26
C ALA A 72 -14.34 -14.82 -5.37
N SER A 73 -13.78 -14.41 -6.52
CA SER A 73 -13.44 -15.34 -7.62
C SER A 73 -12.38 -16.38 -7.26
N SER A 74 -11.60 -16.13 -6.20
CA SER A 74 -10.56 -17.02 -5.71
C SER A 74 -10.99 -17.84 -4.50
N ALA A 75 -12.22 -17.64 -4.00
CA ALA A 75 -12.76 -18.44 -2.91
C ALA A 75 -12.80 -19.92 -3.30
N ARG A 76 -12.60 -20.79 -2.32
CA ARG A 76 -12.60 -22.24 -2.47
C ARG A 76 -13.71 -22.86 -1.66
N PRO A 77 -14.25 -24.03 -2.08
CA PRO A 77 -15.31 -24.72 -1.35
C PRO A 77 -14.97 -25.10 0.10
N TRP A 78 -13.69 -25.17 0.45
CA TRP A 78 -13.22 -25.47 1.81
C TRP A 78 -12.89 -24.23 2.64
N ASP A 79 -13.02 -23.03 2.08
CA ASP A 79 -12.79 -21.80 2.84
C ASP A 79 -13.94 -21.58 3.84
N ASP A 80 -13.62 -21.06 5.02
CA ASP A 80 -14.59 -20.87 6.11
C ASP A 80 -15.71 -19.89 5.72
N ASP A 81 -15.38 -18.90 4.89
CA ASP A 81 -16.26 -17.83 4.39
C ASP A 81 -16.90 -18.14 3.02
N TYR A 82 -16.82 -19.39 2.54
CA TYR A 82 -17.41 -19.80 1.25
C TYR A 82 -18.89 -19.42 1.13
N ASP A 83 -19.72 -19.75 2.12
CA ASP A 83 -21.17 -19.55 2.04
C ASP A 83 -21.55 -18.06 2.02
N GLU A 84 -20.80 -17.23 2.76
CA GLU A 84 -20.95 -15.78 2.76
C GLU A 84 -20.57 -15.19 1.40
N THR A 85 -19.41 -15.59 0.88
CA THR A 85 -18.90 -15.16 -0.44
C THR A 85 -19.82 -15.60 -1.58
N ARG A 86 -20.32 -16.83 -1.51
CA ARG A 86 -21.28 -17.43 -2.45
C ARG A 86 -22.62 -16.71 -2.46
N THR A 87 -23.03 -16.15 -1.32
CA THR A 87 -24.24 -15.36 -1.18
C THR A 87 -24.07 -13.96 -1.77
N GLU A 88 -22.93 -13.31 -1.53
CA GLU A 88 -22.64 -11.97 -2.06
C GLU A 88 -22.39 -11.99 -3.58
N PHE A 89 -21.72 -13.02 -4.10
CA PHE A 89 -21.32 -13.12 -5.52
C PHE A 89 -21.78 -14.42 -6.19
N PRO A 90 -23.09 -14.70 -6.27
CA PRO A 90 -23.61 -15.99 -6.72
C PRO A 90 -23.25 -16.34 -8.17
N ALA A 91 -22.98 -15.35 -9.01
CA ALA A 91 -22.61 -15.54 -10.40
C ALA A 91 -21.17 -16.03 -10.61
N LEU A 92 -20.32 -16.02 -9.56
CA LEU A 92 -18.93 -16.46 -9.63
C LEU A 92 -18.75 -17.96 -9.32
N PHE A 93 -19.81 -18.64 -8.88
CA PHE A 93 -19.76 -20.03 -8.45
C PHE A 93 -20.66 -20.88 -9.33
N ASP A 94 -20.24 -22.11 -9.56
CA ASP A 94 -21.01 -23.08 -10.33
C ASP A 94 -21.54 -24.24 -9.47
N ALA A 95 -22.26 -25.16 -10.12
CA ALA A 95 -22.85 -26.31 -9.46
C ALA A 95 -21.81 -27.33 -8.96
N GLU A 96 -20.59 -27.31 -9.49
CA GLU A 96 -19.50 -28.16 -9.02
C GLU A 96 -18.91 -27.61 -7.73
N ASP A 97 -18.74 -26.29 -7.62
CA ASP A 97 -18.31 -25.65 -6.37
C ASP A 97 -19.25 -25.99 -5.20
N ASP A 98 -20.57 -25.88 -5.44
CA ASP A 98 -21.60 -26.19 -4.45
C ASP A 98 -21.59 -27.69 -4.07
N ARG A 99 -21.25 -28.59 -5.01
CA ARG A 99 -21.09 -30.03 -4.73
C ARG A 99 -19.85 -30.29 -3.88
N GLN A 100 -18.73 -29.66 -4.19
CA GLN A 100 -17.48 -29.81 -3.44
C GLN A 100 -17.62 -29.28 -2.01
N ARG A 101 -18.38 -28.19 -1.81
CA ARG A 101 -18.73 -27.68 -0.48
C ARG A 101 -19.43 -28.73 0.37
N GLN A 102 -20.47 -29.37 -0.18
CA GLN A 102 -21.21 -30.43 0.52
C GLN A 102 -20.31 -31.64 0.88
N VAL A 103 -19.41 -32.02 -0.02
CA VAL A 103 -18.44 -33.10 0.23
C VAL A 103 -17.50 -32.71 1.38
N HIS A 104 -16.96 -31.49 1.35
CA HIS A 104 -16.08 -30.99 2.41
C HIS A 104 -16.78 -30.98 3.77
N GLU A 105 -18.00 -30.44 3.86
CA GLU A 105 -18.77 -30.41 5.10
C GLU A 105 -19.02 -31.80 5.67
N HIS A 106 -19.36 -32.77 4.81
CA HIS A 106 -19.55 -34.16 5.22
C HIS A 106 -18.26 -34.80 5.73
N LEU A 107 -17.12 -34.52 5.09
CA LEU A 107 -15.81 -35.01 5.51
C LEU A 107 -15.39 -34.37 6.84
N SER A 108 -15.55 -33.07 6.99
CA SER A 108 -15.26 -32.32 8.22
C SER A 108 -16.12 -32.79 9.39
N ARG A 109 -17.41 -33.07 9.15
CA ARG A 109 -18.32 -33.65 10.15
C ARG A 109 -17.93 -35.07 10.56
N LYS A 110 -17.41 -35.89 9.63
CA LYS A 110 -16.92 -37.25 9.92
C LYS A 110 -15.53 -37.25 10.59
N GLY A 111 -14.67 -36.31 10.25
CA GLY A 111 -13.34 -36.12 10.84
C GLY A 111 -13.35 -35.44 12.21
N GLY A 112 -14.48 -34.82 12.59
CA GLY A 112 -14.69 -34.16 13.88
C GLY A 112 -14.82 -35.08 15.09
N THR A 113 -14.77 -36.41 14.90
CA THR A 113 -14.56 -37.34 16.02
C THR A 113 -13.05 -37.42 16.32
N LYS A 114 -12.52 -36.41 17.01
CA LYS A 114 -11.24 -36.56 17.71
C LYS A 114 -11.46 -37.44 18.96
N PRO A 115 -10.53 -38.34 19.32
CA PRO A 115 -10.53 -38.97 20.64
C PRO A 115 -10.32 -37.95 21.75
#